data_AF-A0AA36H1D6-F1
#
_entry.id   AF-A0AA36H1D6-F1
#
_cell.length_a   1.000
_cell.length_b   1.000
_cell.length_c   1.000
_cell.angle_alpha   90.00
_cell.angle_beta   90.00
_cell.angle_gamma   90.00
#
_symmetry.space_group_name_H-M   'P 1'
#
loop_
_entity.id
_entity.type
_entity.pdbx_description
1 polymer ?
#
loop_
_entity_poly.entity_id
_entity_poly.type
_entity_poly.pdbx_seq_one_letter_code
_entity_poly.pdbx_strand_id
1 'polypeptide(L)'
;MQDTTTRPHGFFLQNADKKVDETMKQFAIRNCPKTCGYCCLTPAFNCDNKKHPRITCALVTKEMCTDPLWKPIIAEDCPKACGNCADKATSCSVALCKHIDLQDFVKENCRKTCDLCEEKQSSTSTIATAITTALPAGCGDDARCRKWKANGFCTNSQYTKEMIMRTCGRSCGLC
;
A
#
# COMPACT_ATOMS: atom_id res chain seq x y z
N MET A 1 -1.66 3.26 47.79
CA MET A 1 -2.39 2.16 47.13
C MET A 1 -3.29 2.81 46.09
N GLN A 2 -2.79 2.99 44.87
CA GLN A 2 -3.58 3.58 43.78
C GLN A 2 -4.23 2.45 42.98
N ASP A 3 -5.56 2.49 42.98
CA ASP A 3 -6.51 1.57 42.38
C ASP A 3 -6.22 1.31 40.89
N THR A 4 -6.05 0.03 40.55
CA THR A 4 -5.65 -0.49 39.24
C THR A 4 -6.83 -0.91 38.35
N THR A 5 -8.08 -0.64 38.72
CA THR A 5 -9.19 -1.43 38.13
C THR A 5 -9.84 -0.84 36.88
N THR A 6 -9.65 0.45 36.52
CA THR A 6 -10.32 0.98 35.31
C THR A 6 -9.57 2.14 34.67
N ARG A 7 -8.39 1.87 34.08
CA ARG A 7 -7.72 2.84 33.20
C ARG A 7 -7.77 2.37 31.75
N PRO A 8 -8.42 3.11 30.83
CA PRO A 8 -8.50 2.72 29.44
C PRO A 8 -7.07 2.58 28.89
N HIS A 9 -6.79 1.44 28.24
CA HIS A 9 -5.49 1.04 27.69
C HIS A 9 -4.76 2.14 26.85
N GLY A 10 -5.46 3.20 26.44
CA GLY A 10 -4.88 4.33 25.72
C GLY A 10 -4.00 5.28 26.55
N PHE A 11 -4.24 5.41 27.86
CA PHE A 11 -3.60 6.48 28.65
C PHE A 11 -2.10 6.25 28.91
N PHE A 12 -1.62 5.00 28.86
CA PHE A 12 -0.21 4.68 29.10
C PHE A 12 0.70 4.89 27.88
N LEU A 13 0.13 5.09 26.70
CA LEU A 13 0.90 5.29 25.48
C LEU A 13 1.05 6.78 25.12
N GLN A 14 0.62 7.69 25.99
CA GLN A 14 0.51 9.11 25.67
C GLN A 14 1.45 9.94 26.53
N ASN A 15 2.25 10.80 25.89
CA ASN A 15 3.09 11.80 26.55
C ASN A 15 2.22 12.87 27.24
N ALA A 16 2.86 13.77 27.99
CA ALA A 16 2.18 14.91 28.66
C ALA A 16 1.29 15.73 27.70
N ASP A 17 1.62 15.75 26.41
CA ASP A 17 0.87 16.39 25.33
C ASP A 17 -0.26 15.55 24.73
N LYS A 18 -0.64 14.41 25.35
CA LYS A 18 -1.63 13.43 24.85
C LYS A 18 -1.29 12.81 23.48
N LYS A 19 -0.04 12.92 23.04
CA LYS A 19 0.47 12.31 21.80
C LYS A 19 1.05 10.93 22.08
N VAL A 20 0.94 10.01 21.12
CA VAL A 20 1.53 8.67 21.25
C VAL A 20 3.04 8.78 21.45
N ASP A 21 3.54 8.26 22.58
CA ASP A 21 4.95 8.11 22.87
C ASP A 21 5.51 6.90 22.11
N GLU A 22 6.37 7.17 21.13
CA GLU A 22 6.97 6.16 20.27
C GLU A 22 7.88 5.20 21.06
N THR A 23 8.49 5.64 22.15
CA THR A 23 9.36 4.79 23.00
C THR A 23 8.53 3.76 23.75
N MET A 24 7.44 4.20 24.37
CA MET A 24 6.45 3.33 25.01
C MET A 24 5.79 2.37 24.01
N LYS A 25 5.51 2.85 22.80
CA LYS A 25 5.00 2.01 21.71
C LYS A 25 5.97 0.89 21.35
N GLN A 26 7.26 1.19 21.18
CA GLN A 26 8.26 0.15 20.91
C GLN A 26 8.42 -0.83 22.07
N PHE A 27 8.38 -0.34 23.31
CA PHE A 27 8.35 -1.19 24.49
C PHE A 27 7.14 -2.14 24.48
N ALA A 28 5.97 -1.64 24.10
CA ALA A 28 4.75 -2.41 24.02
C ALA A 28 4.77 -3.48 22.90
N ILE A 29 5.34 -3.14 21.73
CA ILE A 29 5.56 -4.09 20.63
C ILE A 29 6.49 -5.23 21.07
N ARG A 30 7.56 -4.92 21.83
CA ARG A 30 8.55 -5.92 22.23
C ARG A 30 8.11 -6.80 23.39
N ASN A 31 7.48 -6.23 24.41
CA ASN A 31 7.27 -6.94 25.68
C ASN A 31 5.83 -7.43 25.88
N CYS A 32 4.83 -6.80 25.22
CA CYS A 32 3.43 -7.16 25.40
C CYS A 32 2.60 -7.05 24.11
N PRO A 33 3.08 -7.51 22.94
CA PRO A 33 2.42 -7.21 21.66
C PRO A 33 0.97 -7.65 21.60
N LYS A 34 0.61 -8.82 22.16
CA LYS A 34 -0.78 -9.28 22.23
C LYS A 34 -1.63 -8.43 23.18
N THR A 35 -1.18 -8.25 24.41
CA THR A 35 -1.93 -7.54 25.46
C THR A 35 -2.05 -6.04 25.20
N CYS A 36 -1.08 -5.47 24.47
CA CYS A 36 -0.99 -4.06 24.16
C CYS A 36 -1.54 -3.70 22.76
N GLY A 37 -2.10 -4.66 22.02
CA GLY A 37 -2.74 -4.43 20.72
C GLY A 37 -1.77 -4.19 19.55
N TYR A 38 -0.53 -4.66 19.68
CA TYR A 38 0.54 -4.55 18.68
C TYR A 38 0.99 -5.90 18.10
N CYS A 39 0.19 -6.98 18.25
CA CYS A 39 0.58 -8.31 17.77
C CYS A 39 0.95 -8.29 16.29
N CYS A 40 0.16 -7.61 15.47
CA CYS A 40 0.36 -7.53 14.03
C CYS A 40 1.61 -6.74 13.61
N LEU A 41 2.30 -6.05 14.54
CA LEU A 41 3.56 -5.34 14.27
C LEU A 41 4.80 -6.19 14.54
N THR A 42 4.63 -7.40 15.06
CA THR A 42 5.75 -8.30 15.33
C THR A 42 5.94 -9.29 14.17
N PRO A 43 7.19 -9.68 13.84
CA PRO A 43 7.45 -10.68 12.81
C PRO A 43 6.73 -12.02 13.09
N ALA A 44 6.59 -12.38 14.37
CA ALA A 44 5.95 -13.62 14.80
C ALA A 44 4.42 -13.63 14.63
N PHE A 45 3.77 -12.46 14.57
CA PHE A 45 2.31 -12.36 14.51
C PHE A 45 1.83 -11.41 13.41
N ASN A 46 2.61 -11.25 12.32
CA ASN A 46 2.31 -10.43 11.14
C ASN A 46 0.94 -10.78 10.53
N CYS A 47 -0.12 -10.20 11.08
CA CYS A 47 -1.49 -10.61 10.83
C CYS A 47 -1.84 -10.38 9.37
N ASP A 48 -2.37 -11.39 8.68
CA ASP A 48 -2.97 -11.23 7.37
C ASP A 48 -4.41 -10.72 7.48
N ASN A 49 -4.86 -10.02 6.43
CA ASN A 49 -6.28 -9.73 6.27
C ASN A 49 -7.04 -11.05 6.11
N LYS A 50 -8.27 -11.11 6.64
CA LYS A 50 -9.13 -12.27 6.41
C LYS A 50 -9.42 -12.42 4.92
N LYS A 51 -9.64 -13.66 4.48
CA LYS A 51 -10.01 -13.98 3.08
C LYS A 51 -11.40 -13.45 2.72
N HIS A 52 -12.31 -13.39 3.69
CA HIS A 52 -13.67 -12.85 3.55
C HIS A 52 -13.95 -11.85 4.69
N PRO A 53 -13.35 -10.65 4.64
CA PRO A 53 -13.58 -9.62 5.63
C PRO A 53 -15.00 -9.05 5.46
N ARG A 54 -15.61 -8.57 6.56
CA ARG A 54 -16.92 -7.91 6.49
C ARG A 54 -16.88 -6.60 5.71
N ILE A 55 -15.69 -6.01 5.59
CA ILE A 55 -15.42 -4.73 4.94
C ILE A 55 -14.25 -4.88 3.97
N THR A 56 -14.24 -4.10 2.90
CA THR A 56 -13.16 -4.17 1.91
C THR A 56 -11.88 -3.54 2.46
N CYS A 57 -10.89 -4.35 2.81
CA CYS A 57 -9.63 -3.86 3.41
C CYS A 57 -8.87 -2.84 2.55
N ALA A 58 -9.09 -2.82 1.23
CA ALA A 58 -8.51 -1.84 0.31
C ALA A 58 -9.14 -0.44 0.38
N LEU A 59 -10.34 -0.33 0.98
CA LEU A 59 -11.09 0.94 1.12
C LEU A 59 -10.98 1.55 2.51
N VAL A 60 -10.30 0.87 3.44
CA VAL A 60 -10.07 1.37 4.79
C VAL A 60 -9.12 2.57 4.73
N THR A 61 -9.56 3.72 5.24
CA THR A 61 -8.75 4.94 5.30
C THR A 61 -8.01 5.06 6.63
N LYS A 62 -7.02 5.96 6.69
CA LYS A 62 -6.29 6.26 7.94
C LYS A 62 -7.22 6.78 9.03
N GLU A 63 -8.28 7.53 8.71
CA GLU A 63 -9.22 8.01 9.71
C GLU A 63 -10.02 6.85 10.33
N MET A 64 -10.42 5.87 9.50
CA MET A 64 -11.13 4.67 9.96
C MET A 64 -10.27 3.83 10.92
N CYS A 65 -8.94 3.88 10.80
CA CYS A 65 -8.01 3.24 11.75
C CYS A 65 -8.08 3.82 13.16
N THR A 66 -8.42 5.11 13.26
CA THR A 66 -8.47 5.85 14.53
C THR A 66 -9.89 5.94 15.10
N ASP A 67 -10.90 5.64 14.28
CA ASP A 67 -12.31 5.68 14.67
C ASP A 67 -12.65 4.53 15.65
N PRO A 68 -13.23 4.81 16.83
CA PRO A 68 -13.59 3.80 17.82
C PRO A 68 -14.56 2.72 17.33
N LEU A 69 -15.44 3.05 16.38
CA LEU A 69 -16.43 2.12 15.83
C LEU A 69 -15.80 1.16 14.83
N TRP A 70 -14.86 1.65 14.02
CA TRP A 70 -14.22 0.87 12.96
C TRP A 70 -13.01 0.08 13.45
N LYS A 71 -12.32 0.58 14.48
CA LYS A 71 -11.16 -0.06 15.09
C LYS A 71 -11.33 -1.55 15.43
N PRO A 72 -12.42 -2.01 16.08
CA PRO A 72 -12.59 -3.44 16.36
C PRO A 72 -12.81 -4.28 15.09
N ILE A 73 -13.58 -3.77 14.12
CA ILE A 73 -13.87 -4.46 12.85
C ILE A 73 -12.59 -4.58 12.02
N ILE A 74 -11.82 -3.50 11.93
CA ILE A 74 -10.57 -3.47 11.16
C ILE A 74 -9.51 -4.34 11.83
N ALA A 75 -9.36 -4.29 13.16
CA ALA A 75 -8.39 -5.14 13.86
C ALA A 75 -8.68 -6.65 13.66
N GLU A 76 -9.95 -7.02 13.50
CA GLU A 76 -10.36 -8.42 13.31
C GLU A 76 -10.27 -8.86 11.85
N ASP A 77 -10.74 -8.03 10.92
CA ASP A 77 -10.94 -8.44 9.53
C ASP A 77 -9.84 -7.93 8.59
N CYS A 78 -9.31 -6.75 8.88
CA CYS A 78 -8.35 -6.03 8.05
C CYS A 78 -7.12 -5.52 8.83
N PRO A 79 -6.45 -6.34 9.67
CA PRO A 79 -5.34 -5.87 10.50
C PRO A 79 -4.17 -5.31 9.69
N LYS A 80 -4.03 -5.65 8.40
CA LYS A 80 -3.03 -5.03 7.52
C LYS A 80 -3.40 -3.64 7.02
N ALA A 81 -4.68 -3.28 7.04
CA ALA A 81 -5.13 -2.00 6.54
C ALA A 81 -4.77 -0.84 7.47
N CYS A 82 -4.71 -1.10 8.78
CA CYS A 82 -4.40 -0.12 9.80
C CYS A 82 -3.22 -0.57 10.65
N GLY A 83 -2.06 0.07 10.47
CA GLY A 83 -0.88 -0.16 11.31
C GLY A 83 0.36 -0.66 10.58
N ASN A 84 0.31 -0.88 9.28
CA ASN A 84 1.43 -1.49 8.56
C ASN A 84 2.50 -0.51 8.08
N CYS A 85 2.40 0.77 8.47
CA CYS A 85 3.46 1.72 8.20
C CYS A 85 4.15 2.14 9.50
N ALA A 86 5.11 1.31 9.89
CA ALA A 86 6.09 1.62 10.91
C ALA A 86 7.47 1.47 10.28
N ASP A 87 8.45 2.18 10.84
CA ASP A 87 9.84 1.91 10.54
C ASP A 87 10.23 0.58 11.20
N LYS A 88 10.81 -0.34 10.43
CA LYS A 88 11.37 -1.58 10.97
C LYS A 88 12.72 -1.34 11.62
N ALA A 89 13.49 -0.36 11.12
CA ALA A 89 14.78 -0.01 11.70
C ALA A 89 14.63 1.14 12.70
N THR A 90 15.38 1.06 13.80
CA THR A 90 15.46 2.11 14.83
C THR A 90 16.35 3.28 14.43
N SER A 91 17.18 3.13 13.39
CA SER A 91 18.11 4.15 12.88
C SER A 91 17.53 5.00 11.74
N CYS A 92 16.24 4.90 11.48
CA CYS A 92 15.59 5.69 10.44
C CYS A 92 15.64 7.18 10.78
N SER A 93 16.19 7.97 9.87
CA SER A 93 16.21 9.43 9.95
C SER A 93 15.79 10.03 8.60
N VAL A 94 15.23 11.24 8.63
CA VAL A 94 14.76 11.93 7.42
C VAL A 94 15.90 12.19 6.41
N ALA A 95 17.14 12.28 6.90
CA ALA A 95 18.33 12.42 6.04
C ALA A 95 18.56 11.16 5.19
N LEU A 96 18.31 9.97 5.76
CA LEU A 96 18.48 8.68 5.07
C LEU A 96 17.60 8.57 3.82
N CYS A 97 16.42 9.20 3.83
CA CYS A 97 15.44 9.17 2.74
C CYS A 97 15.94 9.79 1.43
N LYS A 98 16.94 10.66 1.49
CA LYS A 98 17.49 11.38 0.34
C LYS A 98 18.68 10.68 -0.31
N HIS A 99 19.22 9.64 0.31
CA HIS A 99 20.35 8.90 -0.23
C HIS A 99 19.88 7.87 -1.26
N ILE A 100 20.35 8.01 -2.50
CA ILE A 100 19.93 7.17 -3.64
C ILE A 100 20.30 5.69 -3.42
N ASP A 101 21.48 5.44 -2.82
CA ASP A 101 22.02 4.09 -2.62
C ASP A 101 21.32 3.33 -1.47
N LEU A 102 20.57 4.05 -0.64
CA LEU A 102 19.85 3.50 0.51
C LEU A 102 18.35 3.41 0.25
N GLN A 103 17.89 3.68 -0.98
CA GLN A 103 16.47 3.66 -1.34
C GLN A 103 15.81 2.31 -1.05
N ASP A 104 16.48 1.20 -1.33
CA ASP A 104 15.94 -0.14 -1.05
C ASP A 104 15.82 -0.39 0.45
N PHE A 105 16.84 0.01 1.22
CA PHE A 105 16.81 -0.06 2.68
C PHE A 105 15.71 0.83 3.27
N VAL A 106 15.56 2.06 2.77
CA VAL A 106 14.56 3.04 3.21
C VAL A 106 13.14 2.55 2.91
N LYS A 107 12.90 2.01 1.71
CA LYS A 107 11.61 1.43 1.32
C LYS A 107 11.23 0.22 2.15
N GLU A 108 12.19 -0.56 2.62
CA GLU A 108 11.91 -1.74 3.41
C GLU A 108 11.82 -1.44 4.93
N ASN A 109 12.62 -0.50 5.41
CA ASN A 109 12.88 -0.32 6.84
C ASN A 109 12.50 1.05 7.41
N CYS A 110 12.36 2.09 6.59
CA CYS A 110 12.15 3.48 7.04
C CYS A 110 10.91 4.13 6.43
N ARG A 111 9.88 3.33 6.16
CA ARG A 111 8.68 3.76 5.43
C ARG A 111 7.90 4.88 6.11
N LYS A 112 7.88 4.91 7.45
CA LYS A 112 7.18 5.94 8.21
C LYS A 112 8.02 7.22 8.31
N THR A 113 9.31 7.10 8.61
CA THR A 113 10.21 8.25 8.70
C THR A 113 10.39 8.97 7.36
N CYS A 114 10.28 8.24 6.25
CA CYS A 114 10.42 8.78 4.89
C CYS A 114 9.10 9.09 4.20
N ASP A 115 7.97 9.09 4.93
CA ASP A 115 6.62 9.34 4.43
C ASP A 115 6.20 8.43 3.24
N LEU A 116 6.86 7.29 3.09
CA LEU A 116 6.52 6.23 2.12
C LEU A 116 5.30 5.40 2.55
N CYS A 117 4.63 5.82 3.61
CA CYS A 117 3.32 5.30 4.01
C CYS A 117 2.22 5.63 3.01
N GLU A 118 2.44 6.60 2.11
CA GLU A 118 1.46 7.04 1.11
C GLU A 118 1.72 6.52 -0.30
N GLU A 119 2.61 5.53 -0.46
CA GLU A 119 2.60 4.78 -1.70
C GLU A 119 1.28 3.98 -1.79
N LYS A 120 0.29 4.59 -2.46
CA LYS A 120 -0.44 3.92 -3.54
C LYS A 120 0.54 2.93 -4.14
N GLN A 121 0.22 1.64 -4.05
CA GLN A 121 1.02 0.55 -4.58
C GLN A 121 1.90 1.06 -5.72
N SER A 122 3.18 1.28 -5.43
CA SER A 122 4.18 1.32 -6.47
C SER A 122 4.20 -0.11 -6.98
N SER A 123 3.32 -0.33 -7.95
CA SER A 123 3.25 -1.51 -8.77
C SER A 123 4.52 -1.54 -9.59
N THR A 124 5.61 -1.97 -8.96
CA THR A 124 6.64 -2.72 -9.68
C THR A 124 6.48 -4.17 -9.26
N SER A 125 5.36 -4.74 -9.71
CA SER A 125 5.21 -6.18 -9.83
C SER A 125 5.56 -6.54 -11.27
N THR A 126 6.85 -6.65 -11.54
CA THR A 126 7.34 -7.73 -12.39
C THR A 126 7.22 -8.99 -11.51
N ILE A 127 6.41 -10.03 -11.78
CA ILE A 127 5.85 -10.62 -12.99
C ILE A 127 4.61 -11.48 -12.62
N ALA A 128 3.64 -11.52 -13.55
CA ALA A 128 2.54 -12.48 -13.77
C ALA A 128 1.41 -12.55 -12.71
N THR A 129 0.13 -12.36 -13.04
CA THR A 129 -0.60 -12.99 -14.13
C THR A 129 -1.84 -12.13 -14.42
N ALA A 130 -1.81 -11.37 -15.51
CA ALA A 130 -3.05 -10.91 -16.10
C ALA A 130 -3.74 -12.14 -16.69
N ILE A 131 -4.89 -12.51 -16.12
CA ILE A 131 -5.89 -13.26 -16.87
C ILE A 131 -6.40 -12.28 -17.92
N THR A 132 -5.67 -12.18 -19.02
CA THR A 132 -6.23 -11.71 -20.27
C THR A 132 -5.91 -12.83 -21.23
N THR A 133 -6.96 -13.52 -21.67
CA THR A 133 -7.07 -14.13 -22.99
C THR A 133 -5.94 -13.65 -23.90
N ALA A 134 -5.09 -14.58 -24.32
CA ALA A 134 -4.07 -14.36 -25.32
C ALA A 134 -4.65 -13.54 -26.48
N LEU A 135 -4.39 -12.23 -26.48
CA LEU A 135 -4.50 -11.40 -27.67
C LEU A 135 -3.08 -11.28 -28.22
N PRO A 136 -2.90 -11.55 -29.52
CA PRO A 136 -1.63 -11.94 -30.09
C PRO A 136 -0.61 -10.82 -29.94
N ALA A 137 0.65 -11.19 -29.74
CA ALA A 137 1.80 -10.31 -29.84
C ALA A 137 1.81 -9.61 -31.21
N GLY A 138 1.18 -8.44 -31.30
CA GLY A 138 0.93 -7.80 -32.59
C GLY A 138 -0.01 -6.60 -32.54
N CYS A 139 -0.44 -6.14 -31.37
CA CYS A 139 -1.36 -5.04 -31.27
C CYS A 139 -0.72 -3.78 -30.67
N GLY A 140 -0.59 -2.75 -31.50
CA GLY A 140 0.11 -1.51 -31.17
C GLY A 140 -0.73 -0.50 -30.39
N ASP A 141 -0.02 0.27 -29.57
CA ASP A 141 -0.54 1.27 -28.65
C ASP A 141 0.30 2.57 -28.63
N ASP A 142 0.85 2.98 -29.78
CA ASP A 142 1.67 4.20 -29.85
C ASP A 142 0.93 5.41 -29.27
N ALA A 143 1.64 6.23 -28.47
CA ALA A 143 1.07 7.41 -27.82
C ALA A 143 0.44 8.41 -28.81
N ARG A 144 0.86 8.37 -30.09
CA ARG A 144 0.34 9.23 -31.17
C ARG A 144 -0.92 8.68 -31.84
N CYS A 145 -1.35 7.46 -31.52
CA CYS A 145 -2.51 6.83 -32.14
C CYS A 145 -3.80 7.64 -31.97
N ARG A 146 -3.95 8.39 -30.88
CA ARG A 146 -5.09 9.29 -30.68
C ARG A 146 -5.19 10.37 -31.78
N LYS A 147 -4.05 10.94 -32.18
CA LYS A 147 -3.97 11.95 -33.25
C LYS A 147 -4.10 11.29 -34.62
N TRP A 148 -3.42 10.16 -34.84
CA TRP A 148 -3.46 9.46 -36.12
C TRP A 148 -4.83 8.88 -36.44
N LYS A 149 -5.57 8.35 -35.46
CA LYS A 149 -6.96 7.95 -35.62
C LYS A 149 -7.84 9.12 -36.08
N ALA A 150 -7.70 10.30 -35.46
CA ALA A 150 -8.43 11.50 -35.87
C ALA A 150 -8.08 11.95 -37.30
N ASN A 151 -6.85 11.69 -37.74
CA ASN A 151 -6.37 11.96 -39.10
C ASN A 151 -6.65 10.81 -40.10
N GLY A 152 -7.44 9.80 -39.74
CA GLY A 152 -7.85 8.73 -40.65
C GLY A 152 -6.89 7.56 -40.81
N PHE A 153 -5.92 7.37 -39.91
CA PHE A 153 -4.93 6.28 -39.98
C PHE A 153 -5.56 4.88 -40.03
N CYS A 154 -6.66 4.66 -39.30
CA CYS A 154 -7.32 3.34 -39.24
C CYS A 154 -8.06 2.95 -40.53
N THR A 155 -8.32 3.91 -41.41
CA THR A 155 -9.09 3.73 -42.66
C THR A 155 -8.28 4.02 -43.92
N ASN A 156 -7.00 4.39 -43.76
CA ASN A 156 -6.15 4.77 -44.88
C ASN A 156 -5.59 3.52 -45.57
N SER A 157 -5.89 3.34 -46.85
CA SER A 157 -5.45 2.20 -47.66
C SER A 157 -3.95 2.19 -47.97
N GLN A 158 -3.23 3.27 -47.70
CA GLN A 158 -1.77 3.36 -47.84
C GLN A 158 -1.03 2.53 -46.78
N TYR A 159 -1.68 2.22 -45.65
CA TYR A 159 -1.12 1.36 -44.62
C TYR A 159 -1.75 -0.03 -44.72
N THR A 160 -0.92 -1.06 -44.66
CA THR A 160 -1.45 -2.43 -44.62
C THR A 160 -2.15 -2.67 -43.29
N LYS A 161 -3.15 -3.55 -43.28
CA LYS A 161 -3.92 -3.85 -42.06
C LYS A 161 -3.02 -4.37 -40.94
N GLU A 162 -1.94 -5.07 -41.29
CA GLU A 162 -0.93 -5.56 -40.35
C GLU A 162 -0.14 -4.40 -39.73
N MET A 163 0.22 -3.38 -40.52
CA MET A 163 0.89 -2.18 -40.00
C MET A 163 -0.04 -1.38 -39.08
N ILE A 164 -1.30 -1.19 -39.48
CA ILE A 164 -2.29 -0.49 -38.65
C ILE A 164 -2.50 -1.24 -37.33
N MET A 165 -2.61 -2.57 -37.37
CA MET A 165 -2.77 -3.41 -36.19
C MET A 165 -1.53 -3.36 -35.28
N ARG A 166 -0.32 -3.43 -35.83
CA ARG A 166 0.93 -3.38 -35.04
C ARG A 166 1.28 -2.00 -34.49
N THR A 167 0.80 -0.92 -35.09
CA THR A 167 1.11 0.45 -34.64
C THR A 167 0.01 1.02 -33.73
N CYS A 168 -1.26 0.85 -34.10
CA CYS A 168 -2.40 1.44 -33.40
C CYS A 168 -3.60 0.52 -33.26
N GLY A 169 -3.39 -0.81 -33.27
CA GLY A 169 -4.47 -1.80 -33.24
C GLY A 169 -5.50 -1.54 -32.14
N ARG A 170 -5.06 -1.18 -30.93
CA ARG A 170 -5.97 -0.86 -29.81
C ARG A 170 -6.80 0.40 -30.05
N SER A 171 -6.18 1.44 -30.62
CA SER A 171 -6.89 2.69 -30.92
C SER A 171 -7.84 2.53 -32.10
N CYS A 172 -7.50 1.67 -33.05
CA CYS A 172 -8.28 1.36 -34.23
C CYS A 172 -9.31 0.24 -34.01
N GLY A 173 -9.33 -0.42 -32.84
CA GLY A 173 -10.27 -1.51 -32.53
C GLY A 173 -10.03 -2.79 -33.35
N LEU A 174 -8.79 -3.01 -33.80
CA LEU A 174 -8.37 -4.21 -34.55
C LEU A 174 -7.87 -5.32 -33.62
N CYS A 175 -7.61 -4.94 -32.38
CA CYS A 175 -7.55 -5.72 -31.17
C CYS A 175 -8.05 -4.78 -30.03
#